data_AF-A0A931UF77-F1
#
_entry.id   AF-A0A931UF77-F1
#
_cell.length_a   1.000
_cell.length_b   1.000
_cell.length_c   1.000
_cell.angle_alpha   90.00
_cell.angle_beta   90.00
_cell.angle_gamma   90.00
#
_symmetry.space_group_name_H-M   'P 1'
#
loop_
_entity.id
_entity.type
_entity.pdbx_description
1 polymer ?
#
loop_
_entity_poly.entity_id
_entity_poly.type
_entity_poly.pdbx_seq_one_letter_code
_entity_poly.pdbx_strand_id
1 'polypeptide(L)' 'MEVRVIHPQLKEEIFGVKTRPHLLHQAVAMQLGNRRAGTASTKSKGFVSGGGKKPWRQKG' A
#
# COMPACT_ATOMS: atom_id res chain seq x y z
N MET A 1 18.23 35.68 -28.31
CA MET A 1 17.18 35.28 -27.34
C MET A 1 17.89 35.06 -26.02
N GLU A 2 17.86 36.04 -25.12
CA GLU A 2 18.55 35.93 -23.83
C GLU A 2 17.74 35.05 -22.87
N VAL A 3 18.35 33.99 -22.36
CA VAL A 3 17.75 33.12 -21.34
C VAL A 3 17.94 33.79 -19.99
N ARG A 4 16.85 34.28 -19.39
CA ARG A 4 16.85 34.78 -18.01
C ARG A 4 16.73 33.59 -17.06
N VAL A 5 17.82 33.26 -16.37
CA VAL A 5 17.79 32.30 -15.26
C VAL A 5 17.34 33.04 -14.00
N ILE A 6 16.19 32.66 -13.47
CA ILE A 6 15.69 33.19 -12.20
C ILE A 6 16.33 32.38 -11.08
N HIS A 7 16.98 33.05 -10.13
CA HIS A 7 17.46 32.43 -8.90
C HIS A 7 16.47 32.73 -7.77
N PRO A 8 15.53 31.80 -7.47
CA PRO A 8 14.55 32.01 -6.42
C PRO A 8 15.22 31.91 -5.05
N GLN A 9 14.84 32.82 -4.15
CA GLN A 9 15.20 32.75 -2.74
C GLN A 9 14.35 31.66 -2.06
N LEU A 10 15.02 30.65 -1.49
CA LEU A 10 14.37 29.52 -0.81
C LEU A 10 14.40 29.72 0.72
N LYS A 11 13.36 29.25 1.39
CA LYS A 11 13.32 29.26 2.86
C LYS A 11 14.23 28.18 3.43
N GLU A 12 15.27 28.59 4.16
CA GLU A 12 16.26 27.67 4.73
C GLU A 12 15.63 26.65 5.70
N GLU A 13 14.59 27.05 6.43
CA GLU A 13 13.87 26.19 7.38
C GLU A 13 13.22 24.96 6.72
N ILE A 14 12.95 25.00 5.42
CA ILE A 14 12.28 23.92 4.68
C ILE A 14 13.29 23.13 3.84
N PHE A 15 14.20 23.84 3.17
CA PHE A 15 15.10 23.24 2.17
C PHE A 15 16.52 22.97 2.69
N GLY A 16 16.95 23.64 3.76
CA GLY A 16 18.28 23.47 4.37
C GLY A 16 18.35 22.38 5.43
N VAL A 17 17.24 21.69 5.69
CA VAL A 17 17.15 20.68 6.76
C VAL A 17 17.91 19.41 6.37
N LYS A 18 18.67 18.84 7.31
CA LYS A 18 19.32 17.53 7.10
C LYS A 18 18.28 16.46 6.78
N THR A 19 18.46 15.77 5.66
CA THR A 19 17.57 14.69 5.23
C THR A 19 17.56 13.55 6.26
N ARG A 20 16.36 13.03 6.55
CA ARG A 20 16.13 11.90 7.47
C ARG A 20 15.60 10.69 6.68
N PRO A 21 16.48 9.79 6.20
CA PRO A 21 16.09 8.72 5.27
C PRO A 21 14.99 7.78 5.80
N HIS A 22 14.96 7.53 7.11
CA HIS A 22 13.97 6.66 7.73
C HIS A 22 12.54 7.23 7.63
N LEU A 23 12.39 8.55 7.74
CA LEU A 23 11.08 9.20 7.61
C LEU A 23 10.60 9.15 6.16
N LEU A 24 11.50 9.35 5.21
CA LEU A 24 11.18 9.21 3.78
C LEU A 24 10.73 7.78 3.46
N HIS A 25 11.46 6.78 3.95
CA HIS A 25 11.09 5.38 3.77
C HIS A 25 9.70 5.07 4.36
N GLN A 26 9.43 5.52 5.59
CA GLN A 26 8.12 5.33 6.23
C GLN A 26 6.99 5.99 5.43
N ALA A 27 7.18 7.23 4.98
CA ALA A 27 6.19 7.96 4.18
C ALA A 27 5.89 7.24 2.85
N VAL A 28 6.94 6.80 2.14
CA VAL A 28 6.80 6.07 0.87
C VAL A 28 6.14 4.70 1.10
N ALA A 29 6.54 3.95 2.11
CA ALA A 29 5.95 2.66 2.43
C ALA A 29 4.45 2.78 2.76
N MET A 30 4.08 3.80 3.54
CA MET A 30 2.68 4.12 3.84
C MET A 30 1.89 4.45 2.56
N GLN A 31 2.41 5.34 1.71
CA GLN A 31 1.76 5.71 0.46
C GLN A 31 1.56 4.50 -0.47
N LEU A 32 2.60 3.68 -0.63
CA LEU A 32 2.53 2.47 -1.46
C LEU A 32 1.58 1.42 -0.88
N GLY A 33 1.53 1.28 0.45
CA GLY A 33 0.56 0.43 1.16
C GLY A 33 -0.87 0.87 0.88
N ASN A 34 -1.16 2.16 1.06
CA ASN A 34 -2.50 2.74 0.86
C ASN A 34 -2.99 2.66 -0.59
N ARG A 35 -2.08 2.65 -1.58
CA ARG A 35 -2.43 2.49 -2.99
C ARG A 35 -2.82 1.07 -3.38
N ARG A 36 -2.61 0.05 -2.54
CA ARG A 36 -2.98 -1.34 -2.84
C ARG A 36 -4.49 -1.52 -2.72
N ALA A 37 -5.12 -2.03 -3.77
CA ALA A 37 -6.58 -2.20 -3.83
C ALA A 37 -7.13 -3.47 -3.14
N GLY A 38 -6.30 -4.50 -2.93
CA GLY A 38 -6.73 -5.72 -2.21
C GLY A 38 -7.84 -6.53 -2.91
N THR A 39 -7.80 -6.67 -4.23
CA THR A 39 -8.87 -7.29 -5.03
C THR A 39 -8.86 -8.82 -5.07
N ALA A 40 -7.93 -9.47 -4.36
CA ALA A 40 -7.85 -10.92 -4.31
C ALA A 40 -8.91 -11.50 -3.36
N SER A 41 -9.60 -12.55 -3.78
CA SER A 41 -10.56 -13.28 -2.94
C SER A 41 -10.56 -14.77 -3.31
N THR A 42 -10.75 -15.62 -2.31
CA THR A 42 -10.80 -17.08 -2.45
C THR A 42 -12.00 -17.64 -1.72
N LYS A 43 -12.63 -18.68 -2.26
CA LYS A 43 -13.76 -19.35 -1.59
C LYS A 43 -13.27 -20.17 -0.40
N SER A 44 -13.77 -19.87 0.79
CA SER A 44 -13.72 -20.78 1.93
C SER A 44 -14.73 -21.93 1.75
N LYS A 45 -14.65 -22.97 2.60
CA LYS A 45 -15.57 -24.12 2.58
C LYS A 45 -17.06 -23.72 2.54
N GLY A 46 -17.44 -22.62 3.21
CA GLY A 46 -18.82 -22.13 3.23
C GLY A 46 -19.25 -21.36 1.98
N PHE A 47 -18.31 -20.89 1.17
CA PHE A 47 -18.59 -20.20 -0.10
C PHE A 47 -18.60 -21.16 -1.30
N VAL A 48 -18.23 -22.43 -1.10
CA VAL A 48 -18.27 -23.48 -2.14
C VAL A 48 -19.67 -24.08 -2.18
N SER A 49 -20.23 -24.21 -3.39
CA SER A 49 -21.54 -24.84 -3.59
C SER A 49 -21.48 -26.34 -3.30
N GLY A 50 -22.37 -26.84 -2.43
CA GLY A 50 -22.43 -28.26 -2.05
C GLY A 50 -21.65 -28.60 -0.78
N GLY A 51 -21.37 -29.88 -0.55
CA GLY A 51 -20.48 -30.34 0.54
C GLY A 51 -21.05 -30.37 1.97
N GLY A 52 -22.32 -30.01 2.17
CA GLY A 52 -22.97 -29.99 3.49
C GLY A 52 -23.45 -31.35 3.99
N LYS A 53 -23.68 -32.33 3.10
CA LYS A 53 -24.12 -33.67 3.49
C LYS A 53 -22.91 -34.53 3.83
N LYS A 54 -22.90 -35.08 5.05
CA LYS A 54 -21.89 -36.06 5.45
C LYS A 54 -21.97 -37.26 4.49
N PRO A 55 -20.87 -37.63 3.80
CA PRO A 55 -20.95 -38.69 2.79
C PRO A 55 -21.20 -40.09 3.37
N TRP A 56 -20.88 -40.31 4.65
CA TRP A 56 -21.13 -41.58 5.36
C TRP A 56 -21.75 -41.36 6.75
N ARG A 57 -22.39 -42.39 7.31
CA ARG A 57 -22.96 -42.36 8.68
C ARG A 57 -21.83 -42.36 9.72
N GLN A 58 -22.03 -41.76 10.90
CA GLN A 58 -21.00 -41.71 11.96
C GLN A 58 -20.67 -43.10 12.53
N LYS A 59 -21.68 -43.97 12.54
CA LYS A 59 -21.63 -45.40 12.89
C LYS A 59 -22.66 -46.09 11.99
N GLY A 60 -22.58 -47.42 11.83
CA GLY A 60 -23.56 -48.22 11.06
C GLY A 60 -24.99 -47.80 11.37
#